data_AF-A0A843HI64-F1
#
_entry.id   AF-A0A843HI64-F1
#
_cell.length_a   1.000
_cell.length_b   1.000
_cell.length_c   1.000
_cell.angle_alpha   90.00
_cell.angle_beta   90.00
_cell.angle_gamma   90.00
#
_symmetry.space_group_name_H-M   'P 1'
#
loop_
_entity.id
_entity.type
_entity.pdbx_description
1 polymer ?
#
loop_
_entity_poly.entity_id
_entity_poly.type
_entity_poly.pdbx_seq_one_letter_code
_entity_poly.pdbx_strand_id
1 'polypeptide(L)'
;MVSGIVKLAKAALHNVDKNKVIALLDCVNLTRQERELIEKTELAGERLSDMADLFSLSVDSVSNIKRSALRKIGFYLTEKLR
;
A
#
# COMPACT_ATOMS: atom_id res chain seq x y z
N MET A 1 14.98 2.69 -9.91
CA MET A 1 14.54 4.00 -9.36
C MET A 1 13.16 3.81 -8.71
N VAL A 2 13.02 4.02 -7.40
CA VAL A 2 11.68 4.00 -6.75
C VAL A 2 11.02 5.35 -7.00
N SER A 3 9.88 5.34 -7.72
CA SER A 3 9.12 6.56 -8.09
C SER A 3 8.78 7.41 -6.87
N GLY A 4 8.93 8.74 -6.97
CA GLY A 4 8.67 9.68 -5.88
C GLY A 4 7.27 9.55 -5.27
N ILE A 5 6.28 9.17 -6.08
CA ILE A 5 4.90 8.91 -5.67
C ILE A 5 4.81 7.76 -4.66
N VAL A 6 5.60 6.70 -4.86
CA VAL A 6 5.63 5.54 -3.94
C VAL A 6 6.25 5.92 -2.60
N LYS A 7 7.28 6.80 -2.61
CA LYS A 7 7.89 7.30 -1.38
C LYS A 7 6.91 8.17 -0.59
N LEU A 8 6.18 9.05 -1.28
CA LEU A 8 5.14 9.87 -0.67
C LEU A 8 4.06 9.00 0.00
N ALA A 9 3.56 8.00 -0.73
CA ALA A 9 2.57 7.06 -0.20
C ALA A 9 3.07 6.34 1.05
N LYS A 10 4.29 5.80 1.01
CA LYS A 10 4.89 5.16 2.19
C LYS A 10 5.07 6.11 3.37
N ALA A 11 5.56 7.32 3.11
CA ALA A 11 5.72 8.33 4.16
C ALA A 11 4.38 8.69 4.80
N ALA A 12 3.31 8.82 4.00
CA ALA A 12 1.97 9.03 4.50
C ALA A 12 1.48 7.84 5.33
N LEU A 13 1.64 6.60 4.86
CA LEU A 13 1.20 5.41 5.59
C LEU A 13 1.94 5.21 6.92
N HIS A 14 3.22 5.58 7.00
CA HIS A 14 4.02 5.45 8.23
C HIS A 14 3.88 6.62 9.22
N ASN A 15 3.52 7.83 8.77
CA ASN A 15 3.37 9.00 9.65
C ASN A 15 1.94 9.23 10.14
N VAL A 16 0.97 8.50 9.60
CA VAL A 16 -0.46 8.76 9.84
C VAL A 16 -1.03 7.67 10.75
N ASP A 17 -1.94 8.07 11.66
CA ASP A 17 -2.69 7.15 12.52
C ASP A 17 -3.34 6.02 11.71
N LYS A 18 -3.35 4.80 12.26
CA LYS A 18 -3.94 3.61 11.61
C LYS A 18 -5.37 3.87 11.11
N ASN A 19 -6.18 4.60 11.88
CA ASN A 19 -7.56 4.96 11.52
C ASN A 19 -7.64 5.89 10.31
N LYS A 20 -6.72 6.84 10.20
CA LYS A 20 -6.63 7.76 9.05
C LYS A 20 -6.09 7.05 7.81
N VAL A 21 -5.18 6.08 7.99
CA VAL A 21 -4.75 5.20 6.91
C VAL A 21 -5.93 4.38 6.38
N ILE A 22 -6.73 3.75 7.24
CA ILE A 22 -7.90 3.00 6.82
C ILE A 22 -8.88 3.89 6.03
N ALA A 23 -9.17 5.09 6.53
CA ALA A 23 -10.03 6.05 5.83
C ALA A 23 -9.44 6.49 4.46
N LEU A 24 -8.11 6.62 4.38
CA LEU A 24 -7.42 6.87 3.11
C LEU A 24 -7.58 5.71 2.14
N LEU A 25 -7.40 4.46 2.61
CA LEU A 25 -7.56 3.25 1.80
C LEU A 25 -9.00 3.10 1.29
N ASP A 26 -10.01 3.47 2.10
CA ASP A 26 -11.42 3.47 1.67
C ASP A 26 -11.70 4.51 0.58
N CYS A 27 -10.93 5.61 0.54
CA CYS A 27 -11.07 6.65 -0.49
C CYS A 27 -10.32 6.31 -1.79
N VAL A 28 -9.34 5.41 -1.75
CA VAL A 28 -8.55 5.01 -2.91
C VAL A 28 -9.18 3.77 -3.54
N ASN A 29 -9.32 3.75 -4.87
CA ASN A 29 -9.89 2.62 -5.60
C ASN A 29 -8.90 1.43 -5.67
N LEU A 30 -8.68 0.77 -4.52
CA LEU A 30 -7.84 -0.40 -4.35
C LEU A 30 -8.67 -1.68 -4.51
N THR A 31 -8.06 -2.72 -5.07
CA THR A 31 -8.68 -4.05 -5.02
C THR A 31 -8.64 -4.60 -3.60
N ARG A 32 -9.50 -5.59 -3.29
CA ARG A 32 -9.49 -6.26 -1.99
C ARG A 32 -8.11 -6.82 -1.63
N GLN A 33 -7.42 -7.41 -2.60
CA GLN A 33 -6.05 -7.91 -2.43
C GLN A 33 -5.05 -6.79 -2.18
N GLU A 34 -5.11 -5.69 -2.93
CA GLU A 34 -4.22 -4.53 -2.73
C GLU A 34 -4.39 -3.92 -1.33
N ARG A 35 -5.65 -3.78 -0.87
CA ARG A 35 -5.97 -3.27 0.46
C ARG A 35 -5.41 -4.18 1.56
N GLU A 36 -5.74 -5.46 1.50
CA GLU A 36 -5.29 -6.44 2.51
C GLU A 36 -3.76 -6.50 2.57
N LEU A 37 -3.08 -6.41 1.42
CA LEU A 37 -1.63 -6.40 1.38
C LEU A 37 -1.02 -5.16 2.06
N ILE A 38 -1.62 -3.98 1.87
CA ILE A 38 -1.15 -2.74 2.51
C ILE A 38 -1.44 -2.76 4.00
N GLU A 39 -2.60 -3.24 4.42
CA GLU A 39 -2.93 -3.38 5.85
C GLU A 39 -1.96 -4.36 6.54
N LYS A 40 -1.75 -5.55 6.01
CA LYS A 40 -0.86 -6.52 6.64
C LYS A 40 0.61 -6.09 6.62
N THR A 41 1.08 -5.52 5.51
CA THR A 41 2.50 -5.20 5.39
C THR A 41 2.90 -3.83 5.95
N GLU A 42 2.07 -2.80 5.81
CA GLU A 42 2.40 -1.44 6.28
C GLU A 42 1.76 -1.12 7.64
N LEU A 43 0.58 -1.68 7.98
CA LEU A 43 -0.07 -1.43 9.28
C LEU A 43 0.22 -2.50 10.35
N ALA A 44 0.39 -3.78 9.94
CA ALA A 44 0.73 -4.88 10.84
C ALA A 44 2.23 -5.25 10.81
N GLY A 45 2.98 -4.80 9.80
CA GLY A 45 4.42 -5.04 9.68
C GLY A 45 4.78 -6.47 9.25
N GLU A 46 3.84 -7.21 8.67
CA GLU A 46 4.08 -8.57 8.17
C GLU A 46 5.04 -8.58 6.97
N ARG A 47 5.81 -9.67 6.83
CA ARG A 47 6.80 -9.76 5.76
C ARG A 47 6.14 -10.08 4.43
N LEU A 48 6.77 -9.65 3.34
CA LEU A 48 6.29 -9.96 1.98
C LEU A 48 6.32 -11.46 1.67
N SER A 49 7.23 -12.21 2.32
CA SER A 49 7.30 -13.67 2.22
C SER A 49 6.06 -14.33 2.81
N ASP A 50 5.63 -13.92 4.00
CA ASP A 50 4.43 -14.45 4.65
C ASP A 50 3.17 -14.17 3.80
N MET A 51 3.13 -13.01 3.14
CA MET A 51 2.08 -12.67 2.17
C MET A 51 2.17 -13.53 0.90
N ALA A 52 3.37 -13.80 0.40
CA ALA A 52 3.57 -14.65 -0.77
C ALA A 52 3.01 -16.05 -0.52
N ASP A 53 3.27 -16.62 0.65
CA ASP A 53 2.70 -17.90 1.06
C ASP A 53 1.18 -17.83 1.22
N LEU A 54 0.67 -16.79 1.91
CA LEU A 54 -0.77 -16.61 2.17
C LEU A 54 -1.60 -16.43 0.89
N PHE A 55 -1.06 -15.72 -0.10
CA PHE A 55 -1.72 -15.51 -1.38
C PHE A 55 -1.35 -16.58 -2.43
N SER A 56 -0.47 -17.54 -2.09
CA SER A 56 0.07 -18.53 -3.03
C SER A 56 0.65 -17.88 -4.30
N LEU A 57 1.38 -16.77 -4.12
CA LEU A 57 2.00 -15.97 -5.18
C LEU A 57 3.51 -15.90 -4.97
N SER A 58 4.26 -15.54 -6.01
CA SER A 58 5.68 -15.22 -5.82
C SER A 58 5.86 -13.90 -5.06
N VAL A 59 6.95 -13.80 -4.30
CA VAL A 59 7.32 -12.56 -3.58
C VAL A 59 7.40 -11.36 -4.53
N ASP A 60 7.87 -11.57 -5.76
CA ASP A 60 7.89 -10.53 -6.79
C ASP A 60 6.48 -10.08 -7.20
N SER A 61 5.53 -11.00 -7.32
CA SER A 61 4.14 -10.69 -7.64
C SER A 61 3.51 -9.88 -6.51
N VAL A 62 3.69 -10.31 -5.27
CA VAL A 62 3.25 -9.59 -4.07
C VAL A 62 3.87 -8.21 -3.99
N SER A 63 5.17 -8.08 -4.27
CA SER A 63 5.88 -6.81 -4.32
C SER A 63 5.33 -5.88 -5.42
N ASN A 64 4.95 -6.43 -6.58
CA ASN A 64 4.34 -5.67 -7.66
C ASN A 64 2.92 -5.20 -7.30
N ILE A 65 2.10 -6.04 -6.68
CA ILE A 65 0.77 -5.68 -6.17
C ILE A 65 0.90 -4.57 -5.13
N LYS A 66 1.83 -4.71 -4.18
CA LYS A 66 2.13 -3.67 -3.18
C LYS A 66 2.49 -2.34 -3.83
N ARG A 67 3.37 -2.39 -4.83
CA ARG A 67 3.84 -1.19 -5.53
C ARG A 67 2.72 -0.56 -6.38
N SER A 68 1.80 -1.35 -6.91
CA SER A 68 0.58 -0.85 -7.57
C SER A 68 -0.29 -0.08 -6.59
N ALA A 69 -0.61 -0.68 -5.45
CA ALA A 69 -1.42 -0.06 -4.40
C ALA A 69 -0.80 1.26 -3.90
N LEU A 70 0.49 1.26 -3.57
CA LEU A 70 1.22 2.46 -3.15
C LEU A 70 1.21 3.56 -4.21
N ARG A 71 1.27 3.22 -5.50
CA ARG A 71 1.15 4.21 -6.58
C ARG A 71 -0.23 4.84 -6.58
N LYS A 72 -1.31 4.06 -6.50
CA LYS A 72 -2.68 4.58 -6.46
C LYS A 72 -2.89 5.53 -5.27
N ILE A 73 -2.41 5.14 -4.09
CA ILE A 73 -2.46 5.98 -2.89
C ILE A 73 -1.67 7.28 -3.09
N GLY A 74 -0.43 7.19 -3.59
CA GLY A 74 0.39 8.37 -3.82
C GLY A 74 -0.20 9.31 -4.87
N PHE A 75 -0.80 8.78 -5.94
CA PHE A 75 -1.54 9.57 -6.93
C PHE A 75 -2.73 10.27 -6.29
N TYR A 76 -3.56 9.56 -5.53
CA TYR A 76 -4.69 10.15 -4.83
C TYR A 76 -4.27 11.28 -3.87
N LEU A 77 -3.20 11.08 -3.11
CA LEU A 77 -2.65 12.11 -2.23
C LEU A 77 -2.15 13.32 -3.00
N THR A 78 -1.48 13.09 -4.14
CA THR A 78 -0.98 14.17 -4.99
C THR A 78 -2.12 14.99 -5.60
N GLU A 79 -3.19 14.34 -6.05
CA GLU A 79 -4.39 15.01 -6.58
C GLU A 79 -5.17 15.78 -5.51
N LYS A 80 -5.19 15.29 -4.26
CA LYS A 80 -5.84 15.97 -3.12
C LYS A 80 -5.05 17.17 -2.56
N LEU A 81 -3.74 17.19 -2.76
CA LEU A 81 -2.85 18.27 -2.29
C LEU A 81 -2.64 19.39 -3.32
N ARG A 82 -3.31 19.28 -4.48
CA ARG A 82 -3.23 20.23 -5.59
C ARG A 82 -4.40 21.20 -5.57
#